data_AF-A0A925LGQ2-F1
#
_entry.id   AF-A0A925LGQ2-F1
#
_cell.length_a   1.000
_cell.length_b   1.000
_cell.length_c   1.000
_cell.angle_alpha   90.00
_cell.angle_beta   90.00
_cell.angle_gamma   90.00
#
_symmetry.space_group_name_H-M   'P 1'
#
loop_
_entity.id
_entity.type
_entity.pdbx_description
1 polymer ?
#
loop_
_entity_poly.entity_id
_entity_poly.type
_entity_poly.pdbx_seq_one_letter_code
_entity_poly.pdbx_strand_id
1 'polypeptide(L)'
;MMKKWVLLLLFLSFIVMATSCNKKKPEVVVSEVTTTELTTQVTEEVTEVEPGVPEVDLHLGQAINPLTGLYISEEAAKRRPIGIMINNLKDALPQSGIAQADIIFETMVEGAICRLFAVFQDFDSTKIGPIRSARHYFLDFAFDYDALYVHYGQSPQAQAAIVQLQAPAMNGLSYLDTIMCFQDPERVRPHSTYTSFDGLMAAWDEVDFRKELKPDFVHKFAFS
;
A
#
# COMPACT_ATOMS: atom_id res chain seq x y z
N MET A 1 56.79 -20.91 24.72
CA MET A 1 56.22 -19.83 25.57
C MET A 1 54.96 -19.18 24.99
N MET A 2 54.73 -19.18 23.68
CA MET A 2 53.58 -18.49 23.05
C MET A 2 52.20 -19.16 23.26
N LYS A 3 52.13 -20.47 23.55
CA LYS A 3 50.84 -21.16 23.79
C LYS A 3 50.16 -20.78 25.12
N LYS A 4 50.94 -20.36 26.12
CA LYS A 4 50.41 -19.89 27.42
C LYS A 4 49.77 -18.50 27.29
N TRP A 5 50.21 -17.70 26.33
CA TRP A 5 49.70 -16.34 26.09
C TRP A 5 48.42 -16.35 25.24
N VAL A 6 48.28 -17.33 24.34
CA VAL A 6 47.04 -17.56 23.57
C VAL A 6 45.89 -18.02 24.48
N LEU A 7 46.16 -18.88 25.47
CA LEU A 7 45.15 -19.22 26.48
C LEU A 7 44.81 -18.04 27.41
N LEU A 8 45.78 -17.19 27.73
CA LEU A 8 45.54 -16.01 28.57
C LEU A 8 44.66 -14.97 27.85
N LEU A 9 44.83 -14.80 26.53
CA LEU A 9 43.99 -13.92 25.71
C LEU A 9 42.58 -14.46 25.48
N LEU A 10 42.41 -15.78 25.35
CA LEU A 10 41.09 -16.43 25.28
C LEU A 10 40.33 -16.37 26.62
N PHE A 11 41.03 -16.42 27.76
CA PHE A 11 40.41 -16.26 29.08
C PHE A 11 40.04 -14.79 29.37
N LEU A 12 40.83 -13.84 28.88
CA LEU A 12 40.56 -12.40 29.04
C LEU A 12 39.38 -11.93 28.16
N SER A 13 39.15 -12.57 27.01
CA SER A 13 37.97 -12.31 26.16
C SER A 13 36.66 -12.87 26.75
N PHE A 14 36.73 -13.79 27.72
CA PHE A 14 35.55 -14.36 28.38
C PHE A 14 35.11 -13.55 29.62
N ILE A 15 35.99 -12.71 30.17
CA ILE A 15 35.72 -11.89 31.36
C ILE A 15 34.97 -10.58 31.03
N VAL A 16 34.88 -10.19 29.75
CA VAL A 16 34.14 -8.98 29.31
C VAL A 16 32.62 -9.21 29.20
N MET A 17 32.11 -10.43 29.41
CA MET A 17 30.67 -10.75 29.39
C MET A 17 29.99 -10.82 30.77
N ALA A 18 30.62 -10.30 31.84
CA ALA A 18 30.09 -10.39 33.21
C ALA A 18 29.92 -9.05 33.95
N THR A 19 29.52 -7.97 33.26
CA THR A 19 28.91 -6.79 33.92
C THR A 19 27.42 -6.77 33.66
N SER A 20 26.75 -7.58 34.48
CA SER A 20 25.30 -7.60 34.71
C SER A 20 24.87 -6.43 35.60
N CYS A 21 23.66 -5.94 35.32
CA CYS A 21 22.81 -5.03 36.09
C CYS A 21 23.22 -3.56 36.27
N ASN A 22 22.45 -2.67 35.63
CA ASN A 22 21.93 -1.51 36.36
C ASN A 22 20.44 -1.29 36.05
N LYS A 23 19.61 -1.49 37.08
CA LYS A 23 18.16 -1.19 37.09
C LYS A 23 17.99 0.32 37.27
N LYS A 24 17.31 0.97 36.33
CA LYS A 24 16.52 2.19 36.60
C LYS A 24 15.25 2.18 35.77
N LYS A 25 14.11 1.95 36.44
CA LYS A 25 12.80 2.43 36.01
C LYS A 25 12.71 3.91 36.38
N PRO A 26 12.22 4.75 35.47
CA PRO A 26 11.15 5.69 35.80
C PRO A 26 10.03 5.55 34.75
N GLU A 27 8.80 5.24 35.16
CA GLU A 27 7.79 6.19 35.67
C GLU A 27 6.87 6.59 34.51
N VAL A 28 5.66 6.06 34.57
CA VAL A 28 4.58 6.30 33.62
C VAL A 28 4.08 7.71 33.88
N VAL A 29 4.35 8.63 32.98
CA VAL A 29 3.68 9.93 32.96
C VAL A 29 2.31 9.71 32.31
N VAL A 30 1.29 9.56 33.15
CA VAL A 30 -0.10 9.71 32.74
C VAL A 30 -0.30 11.20 32.50
N SER A 31 -0.31 11.62 31.24
CA SER A 31 -0.82 12.93 30.88
C SER A 31 -2.35 12.89 31.01
N GLU A 32 -2.86 13.47 32.08
CA GLU A 32 -4.23 13.95 32.17
C GLU A 32 -4.50 14.86 30.98
N VAL A 33 -5.34 14.41 30.05
CA VAL A 33 -6.00 15.30 29.09
C VAL A 33 -7.30 15.73 29.76
N THR A 34 -7.24 16.93 30.32
CA THR A 34 -8.39 17.70 30.79
C THR A 34 -9.49 17.71 29.73
N THR A 35 -10.62 17.10 30.05
CA THR A 35 -11.88 17.28 29.31
C THR A 35 -12.31 18.73 29.48
N THR A 36 -11.99 19.58 28.51
CA THR A 36 -12.61 20.88 28.37
C THR A 36 -13.94 20.67 27.64
N GLU A 37 -15.04 20.63 28.39
CA GLU A 37 -16.39 20.81 27.84
C GLU A 37 -16.46 22.19 27.17
N LEU A 38 -16.37 22.25 25.85
CA LEU A 38 -16.94 23.35 25.08
C LEU A 38 -18.36 22.95 24.68
N THR A 39 -19.32 23.32 25.52
CA THR A 39 -20.72 23.41 25.15
C THR A 39 -20.89 24.58 24.17
N THR A 40 -20.66 24.34 22.89
CA THR A 40 -21.14 25.24 21.83
C THR A 40 -22.61 24.90 21.59
N GLN A 41 -23.49 25.75 22.10
CA GLN A 41 -24.91 25.75 21.72
C GLN A 41 -25.00 26.08 20.24
N VAL A 42 -25.21 25.06 19.41
CA VAL A 42 -25.69 25.24 18.04
C VAL A 42 -27.19 25.57 18.17
N THR A 43 -27.51 26.85 18.04
CA THR A 43 -28.87 27.28 17.76
C THR A 43 -29.23 26.72 16.38
N GLU A 44 -30.07 25.70 16.32
CA GLU A 44 -30.76 25.30 15.10
C GLU A 44 -31.65 26.47 14.66
N GLU A 45 -31.11 27.34 13.82
CA GLU A 45 -31.90 28.20 12.98
C GLU A 45 -32.48 27.30 11.88
N VAL A 46 -33.71 26.83 12.10
CA VAL A 46 -34.48 26.07 11.12
C VAL A 46 -34.78 27.00 9.96
N THR A 47 -33.93 26.97 8.93
CA THR A 47 -34.22 27.60 7.65
C THR A 47 -35.38 26.84 7.02
N GLU A 48 -36.53 27.52 6.94
CA GLU A 48 -37.72 27.06 6.22
C GLU A 48 -37.34 26.74 4.78
N VAL A 49 -37.41 25.47 4.40
CA VAL A 49 -37.07 24.99 3.06
C VAL A 49 -38.18 25.44 2.10
N GLU A 50 -37.88 26.38 1.19
CA GLU A 50 -38.85 26.80 0.17
C GLU A 50 -39.25 25.60 -0.71
N PRO A 51 -40.55 25.28 -0.83
CA PRO A 51 -41.02 24.22 -1.72
C PRO A 51 -40.95 24.71 -3.17
N GLY A 52 -39.96 24.22 -3.94
CA GLY A 52 -39.92 24.48 -5.38
C GLY A 52 -38.56 24.42 -6.07
N VAL A 53 -37.45 24.30 -5.35
CA VAL A 53 -36.14 24.08 -6.00
C VAL A 53 -36.09 22.62 -6.47
N PRO A 54 -35.90 22.34 -7.77
CA PRO A 54 -35.70 20.97 -8.23
C PRO A 54 -34.47 20.41 -7.52
N GLU A 55 -34.61 19.22 -6.95
CA GLU A 55 -33.49 18.46 -6.38
C GLU A 55 -32.45 18.26 -7.49
N VAL A 56 -31.36 19.01 -7.43
CA VAL A 56 -30.26 18.87 -8.38
C VAL A 56 -29.59 17.55 -8.03
N ASP A 57 -29.68 16.57 -8.92
CA ASP A 57 -28.88 15.35 -8.81
C ASP A 57 -27.40 15.74 -8.92
N LEU A 58 -26.74 15.82 -7.77
CA LEU A 58 -25.33 16.19 -7.64
C LEU A 58 -24.40 15.11 -8.20
N HIS A 59 -24.92 13.95 -8.60
CA HIS A 59 -24.16 12.76 -8.97
C HIS A 59 -24.43 12.27 -10.39
N LEU A 60 -25.02 13.12 -11.25
CA LEU A 60 -25.25 12.77 -12.65
C LEU A 60 -23.92 12.42 -13.36
N GLY A 61 -23.82 11.21 -13.91
CA GLY A 61 -22.60 10.68 -14.56
C GLY A 61 -21.54 10.16 -13.58
N GLN A 62 -21.88 10.03 -12.30
CA GLN A 62 -21.05 9.40 -11.29
C GLN A 62 -21.62 8.04 -10.87
N ALA A 63 -20.74 7.18 -10.37
CA ALA A 63 -21.10 5.91 -9.75
C ALA A 63 -20.37 5.76 -8.41
N ILE A 64 -20.88 4.89 -7.56
CA ILE A 64 -20.26 4.62 -6.25
C ILE A 64 -18.99 3.81 -6.47
N ASN A 65 -17.88 4.28 -5.89
CA ASN A 65 -16.64 3.52 -5.80
C ASN A 65 -16.84 2.31 -4.88
N PRO A 66 -16.67 1.08 -5.37
CA PRO A 66 -16.89 -0.13 -4.57
C PRO A 66 -15.91 -0.26 -3.38
N LEU A 67 -14.77 0.44 -3.41
CA LEU A 67 -13.73 0.37 -2.38
C LEU A 67 -13.85 1.42 -1.28
N THR A 68 -14.64 2.49 -1.49
CA THR A 68 -14.73 3.61 -0.54
C THR A 68 -16.14 4.09 -0.25
N GLY A 69 -17.12 3.78 -1.09
CA GLY A 69 -18.49 4.30 -0.99
C GLY A 69 -18.65 5.73 -1.51
N LEU A 70 -17.57 6.36 -1.99
CA LEU A 70 -17.59 7.74 -2.51
C LEU A 70 -17.97 7.76 -4.00
N TYR A 71 -18.53 8.87 -4.47
CA TYR A 71 -18.84 9.06 -5.89
C TYR A 71 -17.58 9.31 -6.71
N ILE A 72 -17.43 8.55 -7.80
CA ILE A 72 -16.37 8.65 -8.80
C ILE A 72 -16.99 8.64 -10.20
N SER A 73 -16.19 8.86 -11.25
CA SER A 73 -16.72 8.72 -12.62
C SER A 73 -17.24 7.30 -12.90
N GLU A 74 -18.28 7.17 -13.72
CA GLU A 74 -18.79 5.85 -14.13
C GLU A 74 -17.71 4.96 -14.75
N GLU A 75 -16.82 5.55 -15.56
CA GLU A 75 -15.73 4.84 -16.22
C GLU A 75 -14.73 4.29 -15.20
N ALA A 76 -14.37 5.08 -14.18
CA ALA A 76 -13.53 4.62 -13.09
C ALA A 76 -14.22 3.53 -12.26
N ALA A 77 -15.52 3.63 -12.01
CA ALA A 77 -16.27 2.60 -11.26
C ALA A 77 -16.37 1.26 -12.00
N LYS A 78 -16.43 1.27 -13.34
CA LYS A 78 -16.46 0.06 -14.17
C LYS A 78 -15.08 -0.59 -14.31
N ARG A 79 -14.00 0.18 -14.22
CA ARG A 79 -12.63 -0.33 -14.34
C ARG A 79 -12.33 -1.32 -13.22
N ARG A 80 -11.60 -2.37 -13.55
CA ARG A 80 -11.06 -3.33 -12.60
C ARG A 80 -10.03 -2.62 -11.69
N PRO A 81 -10.05 -2.84 -10.36
CA PRO A 81 -9.07 -2.20 -9.48
C PRO A 81 -7.63 -2.58 -9.85
N ILE A 82 -6.67 -1.70 -9.57
CA ILE A 82 -5.24 -2.00 -9.68
C ILE A 82 -4.65 -2.05 -8.28
N GLY A 83 -4.01 -3.16 -7.93
CA GLY A 83 -3.30 -3.34 -6.67
C GLY A 83 -1.80 -3.30 -6.89
N ILE A 84 -1.08 -2.39 -6.24
CA ILE A 84 0.33 -2.14 -6.47
C ILE A 84 1.14 -2.46 -5.22
N MET A 85 2.19 -3.27 -5.37
CA MET A 85 3.18 -3.51 -4.32
C MET A 85 4.09 -2.30 -4.16
N ILE A 86 4.06 -1.68 -2.98
CA ILE A 86 4.80 -0.46 -2.66
C ILE A 86 5.84 -0.71 -1.55
N ASN A 87 7.00 -0.08 -1.68
CA ASN A 87 8.07 -0.11 -0.71
C ASN A 87 7.69 0.65 0.57
N ASN A 88 7.94 0.06 1.75
CA ASN A 88 7.78 0.74 3.05
C ASN A 88 9.07 0.80 3.88
N LEU A 89 10.23 0.60 3.24
CA LEU A 89 11.52 0.79 3.90
C LEU A 89 11.78 2.27 4.18
N LYS A 90 12.48 2.57 5.29
CA LYS A 90 12.85 3.94 5.68
C LYS A 90 13.50 4.73 4.53
N ASP A 91 14.40 4.10 3.78
CA ASP A 91 15.12 4.74 2.66
C ASP A 91 14.24 4.96 1.41
N ALA A 92 13.06 4.35 1.37
CA ALA A 92 12.05 4.56 0.32
C ALA A 92 11.02 5.64 0.68
N LEU A 93 11.04 6.14 1.92
CA LEU A 93 10.13 7.19 2.35
C LEU A 93 10.61 8.56 1.85
N PRO A 94 9.68 9.51 1.61
CA PRO A 94 8.24 9.30 1.46
C PRO A 94 7.89 8.57 0.15
N GLN A 95 6.82 7.77 0.14
CA GLN A 95 6.26 7.23 -1.09
C GLN A 95 5.58 8.33 -1.93
N SER A 96 5.32 8.03 -3.20
CA SER A 96 4.58 8.89 -4.12
C SER A 96 3.28 8.22 -4.56
N GLY A 97 2.23 9.02 -4.79
CA GLY A 97 0.94 8.56 -5.34
C GLY A 97 0.05 7.76 -4.38
N ILE A 98 0.59 7.24 -3.27
CA ILE A 98 -0.19 6.39 -2.33
C ILE A 98 -1.34 7.11 -1.62
N ALA A 99 -1.37 8.45 -1.65
CA ALA A 99 -2.49 9.22 -1.10
C ALA A 99 -3.78 9.07 -1.93
N GLN A 100 -3.68 8.62 -3.19
CA GLN A 100 -4.83 8.31 -4.03
C GLN A 100 -5.26 6.84 -3.93
N ALA A 101 -4.62 6.03 -3.08
CA ALA A 101 -5.04 4.65 -2.87
C ALA A 101 -6.33 4.61 -2.05
N ASP A 102 -7.31 3.83 -2.50
CA ASP A 102 -8.57 3.63 -1.79
C ASP A 102 -8.36 2.74 -0.55
N ILE A 103 -7.53 1.71 -0.69
CA ILE A 103 -7.22 0.76 0.39
C ILE A 103 -5.72 0.51 0.43
N ILE A 104 -5.12 0.52 1.62
CA ILE A 104 -3.72 0.15 1.82
C ILE A 104 -3.64 -0.97 2.86
N PHE A 105 -3.04 -2.10 2.46
CA PHE A 105 -2.65 -3.17 3.36
C PHE A 105 -1.17 -3.04 3.70
N GLU A 106 -0.85 -2.94 4.99
CA GLU A 106 0.52 -3.10 5.48
C GLU A 106 0.71 -4.50 6.05
N THR A 107 1.71 -5.23 5.54
CA THR A 107 2.07 -6.52 6.13
C THR A 107 3.58 -6.67 6.26
N MET A 108 3.98 -7.47 7.25
CA MET A 108 5.38 -7.88 7.39
C MET A 108 5.80 -8.76 6.21
N VAL A 109 7.06 -8.60 5.81
CA VAL A 109 7.71 -9.44 4.83
C VAL A 109 8.99 -10.06 5.43
N GLU A 110 9.94 -10.51 4.59
CA GLU A 110 11.20 -11.09 5.08
C GLU A 110 11.99 -10.09 5.94
N GLY A 111 12.61 -10.55 7.03
CA GLY A 111 13.55 -9.73 7.80
C GLY A 111 12.89 -8.64 8.67
N ALA A 112 11.63 -8.81 9.06
CA ALA A 112 10.88 -7.88 9.92
C ALA A 112 10.72 -6.45 9.36
N ILE A 113 10.75 -6.32 8.03
CA ILE A 113 10.38 -5.09 7.32
C ILE A 113 8.94 -5.22 6.80
N CYS A 114 8.26 -4.10 6.58
CA CYS A 114 6.92 -4.08 6.01
C CYS A 114 6.93 -3.72 4.51
N ARG A 115 5.88 -4.13 3.81
CA ARG A 115 5.51 -3.58 2.50
C ARG A 115 4.04 -3.22 2.49
N LEU A 116 3.71 -2.28 1.62
CA LEU A 116 2.33 -1.89 1.38
C LEU A 116 1.82 -2.58 0.11
N PHE A 117 0.53 -2.90 0.11
CA PHE A 117 -0.23 -3.20 -1.09
C PHE A 117 -1.36 -2.20 -1.18
N ALA A 118 -1.26 -1.29 -2.14
CA ALA A 118 -2.16 -0.18 -2.33
C ALA A 118 -3.12 -0.49 -3.48
N VAL A 119 -4.42 -0.48 -3.23
CA VAL A 119 -5.47 -0.77 -4.20
C VAL A 119 -6.11 0.54 -4.64
N PHE A 120 -6.24 0.71 -5.95
CA PHE A 120 -6.73 1.92 -6.59
C PHE A 120 -7.89 1.60 -7.54
N GLN A 121 -8.99 2.31 -7.36
CA GLN A 121 -10.14 2.35 -8.26
C GLN A 121 -10.05 3.58 -9.15
N ASP A 122 -10.09 4.79 -8.58
CA ASP A 122 -10.06 6.06 -9.30
C ASP A 122 -8.82 6.86 -8.94
N PHE A 123 -7.89 7.01 -9.89
CA PHE A 123 -6.60 7.64 -9.67
C PHE A 123 -6.00 8.11 -11.00
N ASP A 124 -5.13 9.11 -10.94
CA ASP A 124 -4.47 9.73 -12.09
C ASP A 124 -2.99 10.05 -11.82
N SER A 125 -2.44 9.51 -10.73
CA SER A 125 -1.08 9.84 -10.27
C SER A 125 -0.01 9.61 -11.34
N THR A 126 0.77 10.65 -11.61
CA THR A 126 1.91 10.63 -12.54
C THR A 126 3.15 9.95 -11.97
N LYS A 127 3.17 9.66 -10.66
CA LYS A 127 4.28 9.00 -9.98
C LYS A 127 3.78 8.20 -8.78
N ILE A 128 3.89 6.88 -8.86
CA ILE A 128 3.46 5.91 -7.86
C ILE A 128 4.63 4.99 -7.50
N GLY A 129 4.94 4.87 -6.21
CA GLY A 129 6.04 4.01 -5.77
C GLY A 129 6.81 4.52 -4.54
N PRO A 130 7.99 3.96 -4.26
CA PRO A 130 8.70 3.00 -5.11
C PRO A 130 7.98 1.64 -5.21
N ILE A 131 7.87 1.08 -6.40
CA ILE A 131 7.28 -0.25 -6.60
C ILE A 131 8.24 -1.35 -6.13
N ARG A 132 7.68 -2.44 -5.58
CA ARG A 132 8.48 -3.52 -4.96
C ARG A 132 7.96 -4.91 -5.26
N SER A 133 8.75 -5.88 -4.81
CA SER A 133 8.54 -7.27 -5.18
C SER A 133 7.29 -7.88 -4.52
N ALA A 134 6.69 -8.80 -5.25
CA ALA A 134 5.54 -9.57 -4.79
C ALA A 134 5.89 -10.55 -3.67
N ARG A 135 4.91 -10.77 -2.79
CA ARG A 135 4.86 -11.91 -1.86
C ARG A 135 3.50 -12.58 -1.99
N HIS A 136 3.49 -13.91 -1.93
CA HIS A 136 2.34 -14.74 -2.29
C HIS A 136 1.08 -14.41 -1.50
N TYR A 137 1.20 -14.09 -0.21
CA TYR A 137 0.05 -13.73 0.65
C TYR A 137 -0.61 -12.39 0.28
N PHE A 138 0.04 -11.51 -0.49
CA PHE A 138 -0.66 -10.32 -1.02
C PHE A 138 -1.60 -10.66 -2.19
N LEU A 139 -1.47 -11.85 -2.79
CA LEU A 139 -2.42 -12.30 -3.82
C LEU A 139 -3.81 -12.51 -3.24
N ASP A 140 -3.92 -12.91 -1.97
CA ASP A 140 -5.21 -13.06 -1.30
C ASP A 140 -5.96 -11.73 -1.28
N PHE A 141 -5.27 -10.62 -0.93
CA PHE A 141 -5.86 -9.29 -1.01
C PHE A 141 -6.19 -8.90 -2.45
N ALA A 142 -5.31 -9.21 -3.41
CA ALA A 142 -5.62 -8.92 -4.81
C ALA A 142 -6.90 -9.64 -5.27
N PHE A 143 -7.08 -10.91 -4.90
CA PHE A 143 -8.29 -11.67 -5.26
C PHE A 143 -9.54 -11.19 -4.53
N ASP A 144 -9.43 -10.80 -3.26
CA ASP A 144 -10.55 -10.26 -2.48
C ASP A 144 -11.18 -9.00 -3.11
N TYR A 145 -10.43 -8.28 -3.96
CA TYR A 145 -10.90 -7.11 -4.71
C TYR A 145 -10.89 -7.30 -6.23
N ASP A 146 -10.64 -8.51 -6.75
CA ASP A 146 -10.42 -8.74 -8.18
C ASP A 146 -9.40 -7.77 -8.81
N ALA A 147 -8.37 -7.38 -8.06
CA ALA A 147 -7.40 -6.38 -8.49
C ALA A 147 -6.37 -6.96 -9.47
N LEU A 148 -5.97 -6.14 -10.45
CA LEU A 148 -4.78 -6.39 -11.26
C LEU A 148 -3.53 -6.21 -10.39
N TYR A 149 -2.70 -7.25 -10.27
CA TYR A 149 -1.61 -7.28 -9.30
C TYR A 149 -0.29 -6.77 -9.90
N VAL A 150 0.14 -5.57 -9.52
CA VAL A 150 1.33 -4.91 -10.06
C VAL A 150 2.50 -4.99 -9.08
N HIS A 151 3.67 -5.39 -9.55
CA HIS A 151 4.86 -5.52 -8.72
C HIS A 151 6.17 -5.38 -9.53
N TYR A 152 7.31 -5.29 -8.81
CA TYR A 152 8.64 -5.29 -9.41
C TYR A 152 9.52 -6.41 -8.83
N GLY A 153 9.60 -7.53 -9.57
CA GLY A 153 10.19 -8.77 -9.09
C GLY A 153 9.30 -9.52 -8.10
N GLN A 154 9.70 -10.72 -7.69
CA GLN A 154 8.88 -11.60 -6.86
C GLN A 154 9.73 -12.61 -6.07
N SER A 155 9.23 -13.06 -4.92
CA SER A 155 9.76 -14.26 -4.25
C SER A 155 9.47 -15.53 -5.05
N PRO A 156 10.24 -16.63 -4.88
CA PRO A 156 9.94 -17.91 -5.54
C PRO A 156 8.52 -18.42 -5.26
N GLN A 157 8.03 -18.21 -4.03
CA GLN A 157 6.67 -18.59 -3.64
C GLN A 157 5.62 -17.73 -4.35
N ALA A 158 5.86 -16.43 -4.48
CA ALA A 158 4.97 -15.55 -5.25
C ALA A 158 4.96 -15.92 -6.73
N GLN A 159 6.13 -16.24 -7.32
CA GLN A 159 6.19 -16.73 -8.70
C GLN A 159 5.35 -18.00 -8.89
N ALA A 160 5.53 -18.99 -8.00
CA ALA A 160 4.77 -20.24 -8.07
C ALA A 160 3.26 -19.99 -7.92
N ALA A 161 2.86 -19.15 -6.96
CA ALA A 161 1.47 -18.82 -6.72
C ALA A 161 0.82 -18.06 -7.89
N ILE A 162 1.51 -17.07 -8.49
CA ILE A 162 1.02 -16.34 -9.66
C ILE A 162 0.74 -17.30 -10.82
N VAL A 163 1.63 -18.26 -11.08
CA VAL A 163 1.46 -19.26 -12.14
C VAL A 163 0.32 -20.22 -11.81
N GLN A 164 0.33 -20.79 -10.59
CA GLN A 164 -0.63 -21.82 -10.19
C GLN A 164 -2.06 -21.28 -10.11
N LEU A 165 -2.24 -20.06 -9.58
CA LEU A 165 -3.55 -19.42 -9.41
C LEU A 165 -3.96 -18.60 -10.64
N GLN A 166 -3.11 -18.55 -11.67
CA GLN A 166 -3.31 -17.71 -12.86
C GLN A 166 -3.62 -16.26 -12.49
N ALA A 167 -2.88 -15.73 -11.50
CA ALA A 167 -3.09 -14.39 -11.02
C ALA A 167 -2.77 -13.39 -12.14
N PRO A 168 -3.66 -12.43 -12.47
CA PRO A 168 -3.38 -11.41 -13.45
C PRO A 168 -2.40 -10.41 -12.83
N ALA A 169 -1.12 -10.62 -13.12
CA ALA A 169 -0.02 -9.90 -12.50
C ALA A 169 0.88 -9.25 -13.55
N MET A 170 1.12 -7.94 -13.41
CA MET A 170 2.09 -7.21 -14.22
C MET A 170 3.39 -7.05 -13.43
N ASN A 171 4.45 -7.67 -13.94
CA ASN A 171 5.77 -7.62 -13.35
C ASN A 171 6.66 -6.61 -14.09
N GLY A 172 7.09 -5.55 -13.41
CA GLY A 172 8.00 -4.56 -13.98
C GLY A 172 9.40 -5.10 -14.22
N LEU A 173 9.78 -6.23 -13.63
CA LEU A 173 11.04 -6.92 -13.96
C LEU A 173 10.79 -7.91 -15.11
N SER A 174 10.25 -7.41 -16.23
CA SER A 174 9.93 -8.15 -17.45
C SER A 174 10.04 -7.23 -18.68
N TYR A 175 9.52 -7.66 -19.83
CA TYR A 175 9.42 -6.80 -21.02
C TYR A 175 8.57 -5.54 -20.79
N LEU A 176 7.75 -5.51 -19.73
CA LEU A 176 6.97 -4.35 -19.33
C LEU A 176 7.79 -3.26 -18.62
N ASP A 177 9.06 -3.47 -18.25
CA ASP A 177 9.87 -2.48 -17.50
C ASP A 177 9.84 -1.10 -18.17
N THR A 178 10.14 -1.05 -19.47
CA THR A 178 10.25 0.21 -20.22
C THR A 178 8.92 0.86 -20.59
N ILE A 179 7.81 0.16 -20.36
CA ILE A 179 6.45 0.62 -20.67
C ILE A 179 5.76 1.09 -19.37
N MET A 180 5.86 0.25 -18.33
CA MET A 180 5.20 0.42 -17.06
C MET A 180 6.00 1.26 -16.07
N CYS A 181 7.33 1.19 -16.12
CA CYS A 181 8.20 1.67 -15.04
C CYS A 181 9.17 2.76 -15.51
N PHE A 182 9.62 3.56 -14.56
CA PHE A 182 10.75 4.47 -14.75
C PHE A 182 11.60 4.54 -13.48
N GLN A 183 12.82 5.07 -13.62
CA GLN A 183 13.72 5.31 -12.50
C GLN A 183 13.65 6.77 -12.07
N ASP A 184 13.44 7.01 -10.78
CA ASP A 184 13.55 8.32 -10.17
C ASP A 184 15.03 8.66 -9.95
N PRO A 185 15.57 9.72 -10.60
CA PRO A 185 16.99 10.07 -10.49
C PRO A 185 17.38 10.60 -9.10
N GLU A 186 16.42 11.04 -8.29
CA GLU A 186 16.67 11.51 -6.91
C GLU A 186 16.77 10.36 -5.91
N ARG A 187 16.52 9.13 -6.34
CA ARG A 187 16.49 7.93 -5.50
C ARG A 187 17.60 6.96 -5.88
N VAL A 188 18.07 6.22 -4.89
CA VAL A 188 19.11 5.21 -5.07
C VAL A 188 18.48 3.83 -5.23
N ARG A 189 18.96 3.03 -6.18
CA ARG A 189 18.55 1.63 -6.31
C ARG A 189 18.84 0.88 -5.00
N PRO A 190 17.95 -0.03 -4.55
CA PRO A 190 16.76 -0.51 -5.25
C PRO A 190 15.45 0.24 -4.90
N HIS A 191 15.52 1.48 -4.41
CA HIS A 191 14.36 2.29 -3.96
C HIS A 191 13.92 3.33 -4.99
N SER A 192 14.35 3.19 -6.25
CA SER A 192 14.22 4.20 -7.30
C SER A 192 13.26 3.83 -8.42
N THR A 193 12.66 2.63 -8.42
CA THR A 193 11.69 2.25 -9.46
C THR A 193 10.30 2.74 -9.11
N TYR A 194 9.66 3.45 -10.04
CA TYR A 194 8.30 4.00 -9.93
C TYR A 194 7.48 3.63 -11.18
N THR A 195 6.18 3.84 -11.10
CA THR A 195 5.23 3.75 -12.21
C THR A 195 4.31 4.99 -12.23
N SER A 196 3.38 5.08 -13.17
CA SER A 196 2.40 6.15 -13.31
C SER A 196 1.08 5.57 -13.82
N PHE A 197 -0.02 6.31 -13.71
CA PHE A 197 -1.30 5.92 -14.31
C PHE A 197 -1.13 5.56 -15.80
N ASP A 198 -0.52 6.45 -16.59
CA ASP A 198 -0.30 6.22 -18.02
C ASP A 198 0.55 4.98 -18.30
N GLY A 199 1.63 4.78 -17.54
CA GLY A 199 2.49 3.60 -17.68
C GLY A 199 1.76 2.30 -17.33
N LEU A 200 0.89 2.33 -16.31
CA LEU A 200 0.05 1.19 -15.95
C LEU A 200 -0.99 0.88 -17.03
N MET A 201 -1.66 1.89 -17.58
CA MET A 201 -2.63 1.69 -18.65
C MET A 201 -1.96 1.15 -19.92
N ALA A 202 -0.83 1.72 -20.32
CA ALA A 202 -0.05 1.25 -21.46
C ALA A 202 0.47 -0.18 -21.26
N ALA A 203 0.93 -0.53 -20.05
CA ALA A 203 1.31 -1.90 -19.75
C ALA A 203 0.13 -2.87 -19.76
N TRP A 204 -1.06 -2.40 -19.35
CA TRP A 204 -2.30 -3.17 -19.41
C TRP A 204 -2.76 -3.42 -20.86
N ASP A 205 -2.46 -2.52 -21.80
CA ASP A 205 -2.70 -2.73 -23.23
C ASP A 205 -1.83 -3.86 -23.83
N GLU A 206 -0.65 -4.09 -23.25
CA GLU A 206 0.33 -5.10 -23.72
C GLU A 206 0.08 -6.50 -23.17
N VAL A 207 -0.93 -6.67 -22.31
CA VAL A 207 -1.28 -7.94 -21.67
C VAL A 207 -2.75 -8.25 -21.87
N ASP A 208 -3.07 -9.53 -22.06
CA ASP A 208 -4.46 -9.97 -22.24
C ASP A 208 -5.17 -10.17 -20.89
N PHE A 209 -5.23 -9.10 -20.10
CA PHE A 209 -5.96 -9.07 -18.83
C PHE A 209 -7.20 -8.20 -18.94
N ARG A 210 -8.33 -8.72 -18.49
CA ARG A 210 -9.60 -7.99 -18.41
C ARG A 210 -9.44 -6.64 -17.68
N LYS A 211 -10.05 -5.59 -18.25
CA LYS A 211 -10.01 -4.20 -17.77
C LYS A 211 -11.21 -3.74 -16.97
N GLU A 212 -12.34 -4.42 -17.09
CA GLU A 212 -13.57 -4.09 -16.37
C GLU A 212 -13.80 -5.06 -15.21
N LEU A 213 -14.48 -4.62 -14.16
CA LEU A 213 -14.89 -5.46 -13.04
C LEU A 213 -15.83 -6.60 -13.52
N LYS A 214 -15.84 -7.76 -12.85
CA LYS A 214 -16.77 -8.83 -13.29
C LYS A 214 -18.17 -8.43 -12.85
N PRO A 215 -19.19 -8.57 -13.71
CA PRO A 215 -20.57 -8.31 -13.31
C PRO A 215 -21.04 -9.18 -12.14
N ASP A 216 -20.47 -10.38 -11.99
CA ASP A 216 -20.76 -11.34 -10.92
C ASP A 216 -19.71 -11.32 -9.79
N PHE A 217 -18.80 -10.33 -9.77
CA PHE A 217 -17.82 -10.25 -8.70
C PHE A 217 -18.50 -9.90 -7.38
N VAL A 218 -18.40 -10.81 -6.41
CA VAL A 218 -18.89 -10.57 -5.06
C VAL A 218 -17.77 -9.95 -4.25
N HIS A 219 -17.89 -8.64 -3.99
CA HIS A 219 -16.97 -7.93 -3.10
C HIS A 219 -17.02 -8.54 -1.69
N LYS A 220 -15.83 -8.87 -1.16
CA LYS A 220 -15.72 -9.35 0.22
C LYS A 220 -16.03 -8.27 1.25
N PHE A 221 -15.76 -7.02 0.90
CA PHE A 221 -16.06 -5.83 1.67
C PHE A 221 -16.82 -4.86 0.76
N ALA A 222 -17.99 -4.39 1.22
CA ALA A 222 -18.80 -3.40 0.53
C ALA A 222 -18.87 -2.13 1.39
N PHE A 223 -18.58 -0.98 0.77
CA PHE A 223 -18.65 0.33 1.40
C PHE A 223 -19.90 1.14 0.95
N SER A 224 -20.79 0.47 0.21
CA SER A 224 -22.05 0.98 -0.34
C SER A 224 -23.26 0.57 0.48
#